data_AF-A0A6C0C1K3-F1
#
_entry.id   AF-A0A6C0C1K3-F1
#
_cell.length_a   1.000
_cell.length_b   1.000
_cell.length_c   1.000
_cell.angle_alpha   90.00
_cell.angle_beta   90.00
_cell.angle_gamma   90.00
#
_symmetry.space_group_name_H-M   'P 1'
#
loop_
_entity.id
_entity.type
_entity.pdbx_description
1 polymer ?
#
loop_
_entity_poly.entity_id
_entity_poly.type
_entity_poly.pdbx_seq_one_letter_code
_entity_poly.pdbx_strand_id
1 'polypeptide(L)'
;MTDLQTGDLLLFVSDSSSWFFRSLSNMISWGTHSNYTHIAMVLRDPVFSDMPPLKGLYVWESSWEGKPDPQDGKIKLGVQITPLQEILEAYKDKGHVFLRKLKRNLHHHCPTCCQTVDHLFTKEKLEEIHTIVYDKPYDIVPRDWIEAFFHIDSAPQKTSRFWCAALVGYIYTKVGILKPETDWSILTPNDFSLSGENLDFKNGNVLEDVIKKIE
;
A
#
# COMPACT_ATOMS: atom_id res chain seq x y z
N MET A 1 1.01 -10.30 15.63
CA MET A 1 1.11 -8.97 14.99
C MET A 1 2.27 -8.11 15.50
N THR A 2 2.96 -8.47 16.59
CA THR A 2 4.08 -7.68 17.16
C THR A 2 5.32 -7.54 16.25
N ASP A 3 5.41 -8.34 15.19
CA ASP A 3 6.54 -8.41 14.25
C ASP A 3 6.26 -7.73 12.89
N LEU A 4 5.21 -6.91 12.79
CA LEU A 4 4.93 -6.13 11.58
C LEU A 4 5.84 -4.91 11.52
N GLN A 5 6.47 -4.63 10.40
CA GLN A 5 7.40 -3.50 10.29
C GLN A 5 6.93 -2.54 9.20
N THR A 6 7.37 -1.28 9.29
CA THR A 6 7.09 -0.29 8.24
C THR A 6 7.52 -0.86 6.88
N GLY A 7 6.63 -0.74 5.90
CA GLY A 7 6.84 -1.30 4.57
C GLY A 7 6.24 -2.69 4.35
N ASP A 8 5.82 -3.44 5.37
CA ASP A 8 5.08 -4.68 5.14
C ASP A 8 3.72 -4.38 4.47
N LEU A 9 3.20 -5.32 3.67
CA LEU A 9 1.99 -5.12 2.88
C LEU A 9 0.82 -5.93 3.42
N LEU A 10 -0.36 -5.31 3.40
CA LEU A 10 -1.63 -5.97 3.63
C LEU A 10 -2.41 -5.99 2.32
N LEU A 11 -2.79 -7.18 1.89
CA LEU A 11 -3.62 -7.45 0.73
C LEU A 11 -5.00 -7.89 1.21
N PHE A 12 -6.04 -7.26 0.67
CA PHE A 12 -7.41 -7.48 1.13
C PHE A 12 -8.23 -8.17 0.06
N VAL A 13 -9.01 -9.16 0.47
CA VAL A 13 -10.05 -9.82 -0.33
C VAL A 13 -11.37 -9.48 0.34
N SER A 14 -12.37 -9.02 -0.40
CA SER A 14 -13.70 -8.72 0.16
C SER A 14 -14.71 -9.79 -0.25
N ASP A 15 -15.34 -10.43 0.73
CA ASP A 15 -16.37 -11.46 0.54
C ASP A 15 -17.77 -10.86 0.32
N SER A 16 -17.94 -9.60 0.74
CA SER A 16 -19.19 -8.86 0.56
C SER A 16 -18.94 -7.62 -0.28
N SER A 17 -19.87 -7.31 -1.18
CA SER A 17 -19.82 -6.07 -1.96
C SER A 17 -20.05 -4.86 -1.04
N SER A 18 -19.04 -4.43 -0.30
CA SER A 18 -19.11 -3.17 0.44
C SER A 18 -19.37 -2.03 -0.55
N TRP A 19 -20.42 -1.25 -0.27
CA TRP A 19 -21.16 -0.46 -1.28
C TRP A 19 -20.32 0.57 -2.06
N PHE A 20 -19.21 1.04 -1.48
CA PHE A 20 -18.35 2.07 -2.07
C PHE A 20 -17.35 1.50 -3.10
N PHE A 21 -16.92 0.24 -2.94
CA PHE A 21 -15.94 -0.41 -3.81
C PHE A 21 -16.54 -1.49 -4.72
N ARG A 22 -17.87 -1.57 -4.87
CA ARG A 22 -18.48 -2.60 -5.75
C ARG A 22 -18.04 -2.45 -7.21
N SER A 23 -17.85 -1.22 -7.69
CA SER A 23 -17.28 -0.93 -9.03
C SER A 23 -15.81 -1.33 -9.14
N LEU A 24 -15.01 -1.00 -8.12
CA LEU A 24 -13.59 -1.35 -8.04
C LEU A 24 -13.38 -2.86 -7.89
N SER A 25 -14.11 -3.53 -7.01
CA SER A 25 -14.06 -4.97 -6.76
C SER A 25 -14.49 -5.77 -8.00
N ASN A 26 -15.55 -5.36 -8.69
CA ASN A 26 -15.97 -6.02 -9.94
C ASN A 26 -14.94 -5.82 -11.06
N MET A 27 -14.39 -4.62 -11.20
CA MET A 27 -13.40 -4.30 -12.24
C MET A 27 -12.04 -4.96 -11.96
N ILE A 28 -11.58 -4.95 -10.71
CA ILE A 28 -10.35 -5.63 -10.28
C ILE A 28 -10.53 -7.14 -10.42
N SER A 29 -11.63 -7.72 -9.95
CA SER A 29 -11.85 -9.18 -10.02
C SER A 29 -11.96 -9.69 -11.47
N TRP A 30 -12.66 -8.95 -12.33
CA TRP A 30 -12.83 -9.34 -13.73
C TRP A 30 -11.60 -9.06 -14.59
N GLY A 31 -10.89 -7.96 -14.36
CA GLY A 31 -9.71 -7.56 -15.13
C GLY A 31 -8.40 -8.20 -14.65
N THR A 32 -8.16 -8.28 -13.34
CA THR A 32 -6.86 -8.76 -12.82
C THR A 32 -6.81 -10.28 -12.60
N HIS A 33 -7.92 -10.99 -12.84
CA HIS A 33 -8.10 -12.40 -12.45
C HIS A 33 -7.70 -12.69 -10.98
N SER A 34 -7.77 -11.66 -10.13
CA SER A 34 -7.33 -11.70 -8.75
C SER A 34 -8.47 -11.47 -7.80
N ASN A 35 -8.39 -12.09 -6.63
CA ASN A 35 -9.33 -11.87 -5.55
C ASN A 35 -8.95 -10.65 -4.69
N TYR A 36 -7.75 -10.09 -4.86
CA TYR A 36 -7.27 -8.96 -4.07
C TYR A 36 -7.89 -7.66 -4.56
N THR A 37 -8.73 -7.03 -3.73
CA THR A 37 -9.50 -5.83 -4.06
C THR A 37 -8.89 -4.54 -3.51
N HIS A 38 -7.99 -4.64 -2.53
CA HIS A 38 -7.34 -3.49 -1.89
C HIS A 38 -5.95 -3.87 -1.38
N ILE A 39 -5.10 -2.86 -1.20
CA ILE A 39 -3.76 -3.00 -0.63
C ILE A 39 -3.43 -1.79 0.24
N ALA A 40 -2.72 -2.03 1.34
CA ALA A 40 -2.19 -1.00 2.21
C ALA A 40 -0.77 -1.35 2.68
N MET A 41 0.01 -0.34 3.06
CA MET A 41 1.34 -0.52 3.61
C MET A 41 1.33 -0.29 5.12
N VAL A 42 1.95 -1.17 5.90
CA VAL A 42 2.11 -0.99 7.34
C VAL A 42 3.01 0.21 7.65
N LEU A 43 2.62 0.99 8.64
CA LEU A 43 3.41 2.01 9.33
C LEU A 43 3.51 1.66 10.81
N ARG A 44 4.74 1.52 11.31
CA ARG A 44 5.01 1.37 12.74
C ARG A 44 5.44 2.70 13.33
N ASP A 45 4.76 3.12 14.39
CA ASP A 45 5.04 4.33 15.16
C ASP A 45 5.29 5.58 14.25
N PRO A 46 4.36 5.93 13.35
CA PRO A 46 4.62 6.99 12.37
C PRO A 46 4.77 8.36 13.03
N VAL A 47 5.77 9.11 12.55
CA VAL A 47 6.11 10.46 13.02
C VAL A 47 6.30 11.36 11.82
N PHE A 48 5.34 12.26 11.60
CA PHE A 48 5.41 13.31 10.57
C PHE A 48 5.35 14.71 11.22
N SER A 49 5.83 15.75 10.54
CA SER A 49 5.95 17.09 11.16
C SER A 49 4.60 17.75 11.44
N ASP A 50 3.61 17.49 10.57
CA ASP A 50 2.30 18.15 10.62
C ASP A 50 1.26 17.35 11.42
N MET A 51 1.68 16.38 12.24
CA MET A 51 0.76 15.59 13.06
C MET A 51 1.36 15.13 14.39
N PRO A 52 0.50 14.82 15.39
CA PRO A 52 0.97 14.22 16.64
C PRO A 52 1.69 12.89 16.35
N PRO A 53 2.85 12.61 17.00
CA PRO A 53 3.50 11.31 16.90
C PRO A 53 2.54 10.20 17.32
N LEU A 54 2.32 9.23 16.45
CA LEU A 54 1.47 8.09 16.74
C LEU A 54 2.32 6.92 17.25
N LYS A 55 1.77 6.17 18.21
CA LYS A 55 2.38 4.93 18.71
C LYS A 55 1.51 3.74 18.35
N GLY A 56 2.14 2.64 17.97
CA GLY A 56 1.49 1.39 17.57
C GLY A 56 1.61 1.11 16.07
N LEU A 57 0.68 0.28 15.58
CA LEU A 57 0.64 -0.16 14.18
C LEU A 57 -0.51 0.54 13.47
N TYR A 58 -0.18 1.12 12.33
CA TYR A 58 -1.08 1.80 11.42
C TYR A 58 -0.87 1.25 10.01
N VAL A 59 -1.76 1.64 9.11
CA VAL A 59 -1.63 1.40 7.68
C VAL A 59 -1.68 2.74 6.95
N TRP A 60 -0.85 2.89 5.93
CA TRP A 60 -0.97 3.94 4.94
C TRP A 60 -1.74 3.39 3.77
N GLU A 61 -2.89 3.99 3.49
CA GLU A 61 -3.79 3.54 2.45
C GLU A 61 -4.44 4.70 1.72
N SER A 62 -4.96 4.43 0.53
CA SER A 62 -5.96 5.27 -0.10
C SER A 62 -7.27 4.49 -0.07
N SER A 63 -8.25 4.92 0.71
CA SER A 63 -9.52 4.21 0.89
C SER A 63 -10.66 5.13 1.39
N TRP A 64 -11.75 4.52 1.86
CA TRP A 64 -12.79 5.17 2.65
C TRP A 64 -13.17 4.27 3.82
N GLU A 65 -12.80 4.66 5.04
CA GLU A 65 -13.12 3.91 6.27
C GLU A 65 -14.34 4.48 7.00
N GLY A 66 -14.80 5.68 6.59
CA GLY A 66 -15.93 6.37 7.24
C GLY A 66 -15.65 6.82 8.67
N LYS A 67 -14.37 6.83 9.07
CA LYS A 67 -13.90 7.23 10.39
C LYS A 67 -12.85 8.34 10.29
N PRO A 68 -12.66 9.13 11.36
CA PRO A 68 -11.66 10.20 11.37
C PRO A 68 -10.24 9.65 11.24
N ASP A 69 -9.45 10.22 10.33
CA ASP A 69 -8.02 9.98 10.23
C ASP A 69 -7.33 10.47 11.54
N PRO A 70 -6.62 9.61 12.31
CA PRO A 70 -5.88 10.00 13.51
C PRO A 70 -4.85 11.11 13.29
N GLN A 71 -4.43 11.35 12.04
CA GLN A 71 -3.56 12.45 11.68
C GLN A 71 -4.19 13.84 11.94
N ASP A 72 -5.44 14.04 11.52
CA ASP A 72 -6.07 15.37 11.48
C ASP A 72 -7.55 15.42 11.90
N GLY A 73 -8.14 14.28 12.24
CA GLY A 73 -9.53 14.14 12.66
C GLY A 73 -10.56 14.27 11.52
N LYS A 74 -10.14 14.34 10.25
CA LYS A 74 -11.07 14.43 9.11
C LYS A 74 -11.47 13.04 8.63
N ILE A 75 -12.71 12.92 8.13
CA ILE A 75 -13.14 11.72 7.40
C ILE A 75 -12.81 11.93 5.92
N LYS A 76 -11.99 11.03 5.34
CA LYS A 76 -11.41 11.20 4.00
C LYS A 76 -11.83 10.09 3.04
N LEU A 77 -11.99 10.48 1.77
CA LEU A 77 -12.02 9.56 0.63
C LEU A 77 -10.71 9.72 -0.14
N GLY A 78 -9.74 8.85 0.14
CA GLY A 78 -8.41 8.95 -0.42
C GLY A 78 -7.34 8.58 0.58
N VAL A 79 -6.18 9.23 0.46
CA VAL A 79 -5.00 8.93 1.27
C VAL A 79 -5.24 9.29 2.73
N GLN A 80 -5.05 8.30 3.61
CA GLN A 80 -5.21 8.41 5.05
C GLN A 80 -4.29 7.43 5.79
N ILE A 81 -4.12 7.67 7.09
CA ILE A 81 -3.46 6.73 8.00
C ILE A 81 -4.54 6.09 8.86
N THR A 82 -4.63 4.76 8.90
CA THR A 82 -5.68 4.07 9.68
C THR A 82 -5.03 3.20 10.75
N PRO A 83 -5.54 3.15 11.99
CA PRO A 83 -5.08 2.17 12.97
C PRO A 83 -5.24 0.74 12.45
N LEU A 84 -4.22 -0.10 12.56
CA LEU A 84 -4.25 -1.47 12.01
C LEU A 84 -5.44 -2.28 12.55
N GLN A 85 -5.71 -2.17 13.85
CA GLN A 85 -6.82 -2.92 14.47
C GLN A 85 -8.18 -2.52 13.91
N GLU A 86 -8.34 -1.25 13.53
CA GLU A 86 -9.58 -0.74 12.97
C GLU A 86 -9.89 -1.36 11.62
N ILE A 87 -8.91 -1.40 10.72
CA ILE A 87 -9.09 -2.00 9.39
C ILE A 87 -9.26 -3.52 9.48
N LEU A 88 -8.53 -4.20 10.38
CA LEU A 88 -8.70 -5.64 10.57
C LEU A 88 -10.12 -5.99 11.08
N GLU A 89 -10.65 -5.25 12.06
CA GLU A 89 -12.01 -5.48 12.56
C GLU A 89 -13.06 -5.15 11.50
N ALA A 90 -12.82 -4.14 10.64
CA ALA A 90 -13.72 -3.81 9.54
C ALA A 90 -13.85 -4.94 8.51
N TYR A 91 -12.80 -5.75 8.34
CA TYR A 91 -12.75 -6.87 7.38
C TYR A 91 -13.09 -8.24 7.97
N LYS A 92 -13.06 -8.40 9.29
CA LYS A 92 -13.23 -9.69 10.00
C LYS A 92 -14.40 -10.55 9.52
N ASP A 93 -15.56 -9.94 9.26
CA ASP A 93 -16.77 -10.63 8.79
C ASP A 93 -17.14 -10.28 7.33
N LYS A 94 -16.29 -9.53 6.62
CA LYS A 94 -16.58 -8.97 5.29
C LYS A 94 -15.54 -9.36 4.24
N GLY A 95 -14.55 -10.15 4.62
CA GLY A 95 -13.43 -10.48 3.77
C GLY A 95 -12.28 -11.14 4.51
N HIS A 96 -11.12 -11.13 3.87
CA HIS A 96 -9.89 -11.73 4.36
C HIS A 96 -8.73 -10.76 4.17
N VAL A 97 -7.84 -10.70 5.14
CA VAL A 97 -6.63 -9.89 5.09
C VAL A 97 -5.42 -10.81 5.03
N PHE A 98 -4.50 -10.50 4.13
CA PHE A 98 -3.31 -11.29 3.85
C PHE A 98 -2.07 -10.42 4.02
N LEU A 99 -1.13 -10.89 4.81
CA LEU A 99 0.17 -10.26 5.02
C LEU A 99 1.16 -10.75 3.98
N ARG A 100 1.84 -9.82 3.31
CA ARG A 100 3.06 -10.08 2.54
C ARG A 100 4.17 -9.16 3.03
N LYS A 101 5.23 -9.73 3.57
CA LYS A 101 6.33 -8.93 4.15
C LYS A 101 7.36 -8.55 3.11
N LEU A 102 8.08 -7.47 3.38
CA LEU A 102 9.29 -7.13 2.64
C LEU A 102 10.45 -8.01 3.13
N LYS A 103 11.24 -8.57 2.22
CA LYS A 103 12.36 -9.44 2.58
C LYS A 103 13.50 -8.61 3.17
N ARG A 104 13.72 -8.71 4.49
CA ARG A 104 14.71 -7.89 5.21
C ARG A 104 16.13 -8.47 5.20
N ASN A 105 16.27 -9.78 4.99
CA ASN A 105 17.54 -10.50 5.04
C ASN A 105 18.12 -10.73 3.63
N LEU A 106 18.34 -9.65 2.87
CA LEU A 106 18.88 -9.75 1.51
C LEU A 106 20.40 -9.96 1.48
N HIS A 107 21.12 -9.44 2.48
CA HIS A 107 22.58 -9.53 2.55
C HIS A 107 23.04 -10.71 3.40
N HIS A 108 22.91 -11.94 2.88
CA HIS A 108 23.58 -13.11 3.47
C HIS A 108 25.11 -13.05 3.39
N HIS A 109 25.69 -12.14 2.59
CA HIS A 109 27.12 -12.11 2.28
C HIS A 109 27.98 -11.21 3.19
N CYS A 110 27.39 -10.56 4.20
CA CYS A 110 28.16 -9.71 5.10
C CYS A 110 27.52 -9.70 6.50
N PRO A 111 27.98 -10.60 7.39
CA PRO A 111 27.49 -10.74 8.76
C PRO A 111 27.66 -9.49 9.63
N THR A 112 28.48 -8.53 9.19
CA THR A 112 28.84 -7.31 9.93
C THR A 112 28.11 -6.06 9.43
N CYS A 113 27.47 -6.11 8.26
CA CYS A 113 26.68 -4.98 7.77
C CYS A 113 25.21 -5.21 8.09
N CYS A 114 24.79 -4.60 9.18
CA CYS A 114 23.42 -4.59 9.72
C CYS A 114 22.43 -3.79 8.84
N GLN A 115 22.67 -3.68 7.53
CA GLN A 115 21.79 -2.93 6.64
C GLN A 115 20.62 -3.84 6.23
N THR A 116 19.53 -3.74 6.96
CA THR A 116 18.23 -4.27 6.54
C THR A 116 17.57 -3.26 5.60
N VAL A 117 16.63 -3.70 4.78
CA VAL A 117 15.81 -2.82 3.92
C VAL A 117 15.11 -1.68 4.70
N ASP A 118 15.01 -1.78 6.03
CA ASP A 118 14.41 -0.76 6.90
C ASP A 118 15.14 0.60 6.84
N HIS A 119 16.44 0.61 6.51
CA HIS A 119 17.18 1.87 6.32
C HIS A 119 16.64 2.72 5.14
N LEU A 120 15.82 2.13 4.26
CA LEU A 120 15.16 2.86 3.18
C LEU A 120 14.00 3.74 3.66
N PHE A 121 13.41 3.40 4.81
CA PHE A 121 12.27 4.10 5.41
C PHE A 121 12.72 5.12 6.46
N THR A 122 13.62 6.04 6.07
CA THR A 122 14.05 7.10 6.98
C THR A 122 12.92 8.09 7.26
N LYS A 123 13.00 8.80 8.40
CA LYS A 123 12.02 9.82 8.75
C LYS A 123 11.93 10.89 7.66
N GLU A 124 13.06 11.33 7.12
CA GLU A 124 13.14 12.37 6.10
C GLU A 124 12.44 11.94 4.81
N LYS A 125 12.69 10.71 4.34
CA LYS A 125 12.02 10.19 3.13
C LYS A 125 10.51 10.03 3.34
N LEU A 126 10.11 9.49 4.49
CA LEU A 126 8.69 9.33 4.81
C LEU A 126 8.00 10.70 4.88
N GLU A 127 8.64 11.71 5.44
CA GLU A 127 8.16 13.10 5.48
C GLU A 127 7.99 13.72 4.08
N GLU A 128 8.99 13.53 3.21
CA GLU A 128 8.94 14.01 1.82
C GLU A 128 7.77 13.37 1.06
N ILE A 129 7.58 12.06 1.24
CA ILE A 129 6.46 11.32 0.65
C ILE A 129 5.13 11.83 1.21
N HIS A 130 5.05 12.00 2.53
CA HIS A 130 3.85 12.46 3.23
C HIS A 130 3.39 13.83 2.75
N THR A 131 4.31 14.77 2.60
CA THR A 131 4.03 16.11 2.05
C THR A 131 3.34 16.04 0.68
N ILE A 132 3.67 15.04 -0.14
CA ILE A 132 3.06 14.86 -1.46
C ILE A 132 1.71 14.15 -1.39
N VAL A 133 1.56 13.12 -0.56
CA VAL A 133 0.36 12.26 -0.59
C VAL A 133 -0.71 12.67 0.41
N TYR A 134 -0.40 13.54 1.37
CA TYR A 134 -1.35 14.01 2.36
C TYR A 134 -2.58 14.65 1.70
N ASP A 135 -3.76 14.25 2.19
CA ASP A 135 -5.09 14.73 1.77
C ASP A 135 -5.36 14.55 0.25
N LYS A 136 -4.62 13.66 -0.41
CA LYS A 136 -4.85 13.35 -1.83
C LYS A 136 -6.13 12.51 -1.97
N PRO A 137 -7.01 12.88 -2.92
CA PRO A 137 -8.27 12.19 -3.10
C PRO A 137 -8.06 10.79 -3.69
N TYR A 138 -9.02 9.92 -3.44
CA TYR A 138 -9.08 8.62 -4.09
C TYR A 138 -9.20 8.80 -5.61
N ASP A 139 -8.46 8.00 -6.38
CA ASP A 139 -8.64 7.99 -7.83
C ASP A 139 -9.91 7.23 -8.21
N ILE A 140 -10.98 7.96 -8.53
CA ILE A 140 -12.27 7.44 -9.00
C ILE A 140 -12.43 7.52 -10.53
N VAL A 141 -11.37 7.86 -11.28
CA VAL A 141 -11.43 8.06 -12.73
C VAL A 141 -11.38 6.71 -13.44
N PRO A 142 -12.48 6.24 -14.06
CA PRO A 142 -12.52 4.89 -14.63
C PRO A 142 -11.53 4.69 -15.77
N ARG A 143 -11.16 5.76 -16.48
CA ARG A 143 -10.14 5.74 -17.53
C ARG A 143 -8.76 5.36 -16.98
N ASP A 144 -8.36 5.93 -15.84
CA ASP A 144 -7.06 5.62 -15.24
C ASP A 144 -7.00 4.14 -14.83
N TRP A 145 -8.12 3.58 -14.39
CA TRP A 145 -8.23 2.16 -14.08
C TRP A 145 -8.20 1.25 -15.32
N ILE A 146 -8.77 1.69 -16.44
CA ILE A 146 -8.69 0.96 -17.73
C ILE A 146 -7.27 1.04 -18.31
N GLU A 147 -6.63 2.20 -18.24
CA GLU A 147 -5.22 2.40 -18.62
C GLU A 147 -4.30 1.49 -17.78
N ALA A 148 -4.57 1.38 -16.48
CA ALA A 148 -3.92 0.43 -15.58
C ALA A 148 -4.06 -1.01 -16.07
N PHE A 149 -5.28 -1.41 -16.41
CA PHE A 149 -5.58 -2.75 -16.90
C PHE A 149 -4.86 -3.13 -18.21
N PHE A 150 -4.72 -2.17 -19.14
CA PHE A 150 -4.03 -2.44 -20.41
C PHE A 150 -2.52 -2.15 -20.36
N HIS A 151 -1.98 -1.69 -19.23
CA HIS A 151 -0.61 -1.19 -19.09
C HIS A 151 -0.25 -0.12 -20.15
N ILE A 152 -1.20 0.77 -20.46
CA ILE A 152 -1.01 1.87 -21.39
C ILE A 152 -1.27 3.15 -20.62
N ASP A 153 -0.21 3.87 -20.23
CA ASP A 153 -0.34 5.19 -19.62
C ASP A 153 0.22 6.28 -20.53
N SER A 154 -0.61 7.29 -20.80
CA SER A 154 -0.22 8.48 -21.55
C SER A 154 0.34 9.60 -20.67
N ALA A 155 0.20 9.46 -19.35
CA ALA A 155 0.66 10.40 -18.32
C ALA A 155 1.10 9.64 -17.05
N PRO A 156 2.21 8.88 -17.10
CA PRO A 156 2.66 8.03 -16.00
C PRO A 156 3.01 8.83 -14.73
N GLN A 157 3.15 8.11 -13.62
CA GLN A 157 3.62 8.66 -12.34
C GLN A 157 2.74 9.79 -11.75
N LYS A 158 1.40 9.62 -11.80
CA LYS A 158 0.42 10.61 -11.30
C LYS A 158 0.53 10.77 -9.78
N THR A 159 0.42 12.01 -9.29
CA THR A 159 0.42 12.35 -7.84
C THR A 159 -0.75 13.23 -7.41
N SER A 160 -1.64 13.60 -8.33
CA SER A 160 -2.83 14.41 -8.03
C SER A 160 -3.92 13.63 -7.30
N ARG A 161 -3.90 12.30 -7.42
CA ARG A 161 -4.84 11.34 -6.84
C ARG A 161 -4.16 9.98 -6.76
N PHE A 162 -4.62 9.13 -5.86
CA PHE A 162 -4.10 7.77 -5.71
C PHE A 162 -5.25 6.80 -5.51
N TRP A 163 -5.29 5.71 -6.26
CA TRP A 163 -5.92 4.48 -5.80
C TRP A 163 -4.93 3.66 -4.96
N CYS A 164 -5.42 2.61 -4.32
CA CYS A 164 -4.69 1.90 -3.27
C CYS A 164 -3.31 1.39 -3.70
N ALA A 165 -3.22 0.65 -4.81
CA ALA A 165 -1.97 0.11 -5.31
C ALA A 165 -1.01 1.18 -5.85
N ALA A 166 -1.54 2.26 -6.45
CA ALA A 166 -0.71 3.39 -6.86
C ALA A 166 -0.05 4.10 -5.68
N LEU A 167 -0.73 4.24 -4.54
CA LEU A 167 -0.12 4.81 -3.34
C LEU A 167 1.06 3.95 -2.87
N VAL A 168 0.86 2.63 -2.75
CA VAL A 168 1.92 1.71 -2.31
C VAL A 168 3.08 1.72 -3.30
N GLY A 169 2.79 1.67 -4.60
CA GLY A 169 3.79 1.77 -5.67
C GLY A 169 4.60 3.05 -5.58
N TYR A 170 3.93 4.21 -5.44
CA TYR A 170 4.60 5.50 -5.26
C TYR A 170 5.54 5.49 -4.06
N ILE A 171 5.06 5.07 -2.88
CA ILE A 171 5.86 5.02 -1.66
C ILE A 171 7.09 4.13 -1.89
N TYR A 172 6.89 2.91 -2.39
CA TYR A 172 7.96 1.95 -2.66
C TYR A 172 9.00 2.47 -3.67
N THR A 173 8.57 3.17 -4.71
CA THR A 173 9.47 3.82 -5.67
C THR A 173 10.28 4.94 -5.01
N LYS A 174 9.64 5.80 -4.19
CA LYS A 174 10.31 6.93 -3.55
C LYS A 174 11.27 6.52 -2.43
N VAL A 175 10.96 5.48 -1.67
CA VAL A 175 11.92 4.95 -0.68
C VAL A 175 13.07 4.19 -1.32
N GLY A 176 12.91 3.74 -2.57
CA GLY A 176 13.93 3.07 -3.37
C GLY A 176 13.85 1.55 -3.38
N ILE A 177 12.68 0.98 -3.06
CA ILE A 177 12.37 -0.44 -3.19
C ILE A 177 12.14 -0.80 -4.65
N LEU A 178 11.33 -0.01 -5.35
CA LEU A 178 11.07 -0.16 -6.79
C LEU A 178 11.97 0.78 -7.61
N LYS A 179 12.14 0.47 -8.89
CA LYS A 179 12.95 1.30 -9.78
C LYS A 179 12.31 2.69 -10.00
N PRO A 180 13.09 3.77 -10.16
CA PRO A 180 12.57 5.13 -10.33
C PRO A 180 11.58 5.32 -11.49
N GLU A 181 11.70 4.51 -12.53
CA GLU A 181 10.86 4.50 -13.73
C GLU A 181 9.53 3.76 -13.56
N THR A 182 9.29 3.14 -12.40
CA THR A 182 8.03 2.44 -12.11
C THR A 182 6.85 3.39 -12.33
N ASP A 183 5.90 2.97 -13.16
CA ASP A 183 4.63 3.67 -13.29
C ASP A 183 3.62 3.12 -12.27
N TRP A 184 3.61 3.74 -11.10
CA TRP A 184 2.68 3.34 -10.04
C TRP A 184 1.22 3.61 -10.40
N SER A 185 0.93 4.48 -11.37
CA SER A 185 -0.45 4.83 -11.75
C SER A 185 -1.22 3.61 -12.24
N ILE A 186 -0.51 2.67 -12.87
CA ILE A 186 -1.07 1.46 -13.47
C ILE A 186 -0.95 0.20 -12.60
N LEU A 187 -0.34 0.30 -11.41
CA LEU A 187 -0.20 -0.85 -10.52
C LEU A 187 -1.53 -1.19 -9.84
N THR A 188 -1.83 -2.48 -9.77
CA THR A 188 -3.00 -3.10 -9.17
C THR A 188 -2.62 -3.87 -7.89
N PRO A 189 -3.56 -4.21 -7.00
CA PRO A 189 -3.26 -5.05 -5.84
C PRO A 189 -2.65 -6.42 -6.21
N ASN A 190 -3.01 -6.96 -7.39
CA ASN A 190 -2.51 -8.25 -7.84
C ASN A 190 -1.01 -8.22 -8.16
N ASP A 191 -0.48 -7.08 -8.61
CA ASP A 191 0.94 -6.89 -8.90
C ASP A 191 1.81 -7.05 -7.63
N PHE A 192 1.22 -6.92 -6.44
CA PHE A 192 1.88 -7.14 -5.15
C PHE A 192 1.60 -8.53 -4.56
N SER A 193 0.83 -9.39 -5.24
CA SER A 193 0.50 -10.74 -4.77
C SER A 193 1.49 -11.80 -5.27
N LEU A 194 1.48 -13.00 -4.68
CA LEU A 194 2.34 -14.11 -5.16
C LEU A 194 1.97 -14.59 -6.56
N SER A 195 0.68 -14.60 -6.90
CA SER A 195 0.19 -15.15 -8.17
C SER A 195 0.32 -14.19 -9.34
N GLY A 196 0.43 -12.89 -9.06
CA GLY A 196 0.39 -11.82 -10.06
C GLY A 196 1.56 -10.86 -9.99
N GLU A 197 2.64 -11.20 -9.27
CA GLU A 197 3.74 -10.26 -9.05
C GLU A 197 4.30 -9.72 -10.36
N ASN A 198 4.24 -8.40 -10.51
CA ASN A 198 4.74 -7.68 -11.67
C ASN A 198 5.37 -6.35 -11.22
N LEU A 199 6.41 -6.46 -10.40
CA LEU A 199 7.09 -5.33 -9.78
C LEU A 199 8.56 -5.27 -10.21
N ASP A 200 8.97 -4.09 -10.68
CA ASP A 200 10.36 -3.80 -11.00
C ASP A 200 11.12 -3.39 -9.74
N PHE A 201 11.68 -4.36 -9.04
CA PHE A 201 12.50 -4.09 -7.86
C PHE A 201 13.87 -3.49 -8.20
N LYS A 202 14.34 -2.62 -7.31
CA LYS A 202 15.68 -2.01 -7.35
C LYS A 202 16.63 -2.77 -6.43
N ASN A 203 17.91 -2.91 -6.83
CA ASN A 203 19.01 -3.39 -5.99
C ASN A 203 18.76 -4.75 -5.29
N GLY A 204 18.00 -5.65 -5.90
CA GLY A 204 17.70 -6.97 -5.33
C GLY A 204 16.71 -6.95 -4.16
N ASN A 205 16.04 -5.82 -3.90
CA ASN A 205 14.87 -5.79 -3.02
C ASN A 205 13.82 -6.78 -3.54
N VAL A 206 13.13 -7.48 -2.66
CA VAL A 206 11.99 -8.33 -3.04
C VAL A 206 11.00 -8.43 -1.87
N LEU A 207 9.77 -8.79 -2.17
CA LEU A 207 8.80 -9.25 -1.18
C LEU A 207 9.09 -10.71 -0.79
N GLU A 208 8.57 -11.16 0.34
CA GLU A 208 8.63 -12.58 0.71
C GLU A 208 7.80 -13.43 -0.26
N ASP A 209 8.28 -14.64 -0.55
CA ASP A 209 7.60 -15.67 -1.34
C ASP A 209 6.51 -16.40 -0.53
N VAL A 210 6.04 -15.77 0.54
CA VAL A 210 5.02 -16.29 1.46
C VAL A 210 3.99 -15.20 1.73
N ILE A 211 2.72 -15.59 1.66
CA ILE A 211 1.59 -14.80 2.11
C ILE A 211 0.94 -15.54 3.28
N LYS A 212 0.60 -14.80 4.34
CA LYS A 212 -0.07 -15.34 5.52
C LYS A 212 -1.42 -14.67 5.70
N LYS A 213 -2.49 -15.44 5.85
CA LYS A 213 -3.78 -14.89 6.27
C LYS A 213 -3.65 -14.34 7.71
N ILE A 214 -4.16 -13.14 7.95
CA ILE A 214 -4.33 -12.59 9.29
C ILE A 214 -5.74 -12.97 9.75
N GLU A 215 -5.82 -13.57 10.94
CA GLU A 215 -7.07 -13.90 11.65
C GLU A 215 -7.33 -12.91 12.78
#